data_AF-A0A940ZBB2-F1
#
_entry.id   AF-A0A940ZBB2-F1
#
_cell.length_a   1.000
_cell.length_b   1.000
_cell.length_c   1.000
_cell.angle_alpha   90.00
_cell.angle_beta   90.00
_cell.angle_gamma   90.00
#
_symmetry.space_group_name_H-M   'P 1'
#
loop_
_entity.id
_entity.type
_entity.pdbx_description
1 polymer ?
#
loop_
_entity_poly.entity_id
_entity_poly.type
_entity_poly.pdbx_seq_one_letter_code
_entity_poly.pdbx_strand_id
1 'polypeptide(L)' 'KGKNRYREIEVADISFKSISAKEARELYREEKQEKLPEESLDLIRLMKRSVIKYPGRPTKKERRNLMRIRGY' A
#
# COMPACT_ATOMS: atom_id res chain seq x y z
N LYS A 1 4.56 3.18 -14.96
CA LYS A 1 5.78 3.46 -14.16
C LYS A 1 5.79 2.52 -12.95
N GLY A 2 6.76 1.60 -12.88
CA GLY A 2 6.72 0.43 -12.00
C GLY A 2 6.72 0.79 -10.51
N LYS A 3 5.63 0.43 -9.81
CA LYS A 3 5.45 0.58 -8.35
C LYS A 3 6.30 -0.39 -7.53
N ASN A 4 6.98 -1.34 -8.19
CA ASN A 4 7.73 -2.41 -7.54
C ASN A 4 9.22 -2.27 -7.85
N ARG A 5 9.87 -1.28 -7.21
CA ARG A 5 11.33 -1.15 -7.22
C ARG A 5 11.85 -0.96 -5.82
N TYR A 6 12.96 -1.61 -5.49
CA TYR A 6 13.72 -1.28 -4.30
C TYR A 6 14.39 0.08 -4.55
N ARG A 7 14.31 0.97 -3.57
CA ARG A 7 14.96 2.27 -3.62
C ARG A 7 15.77 2.46 -2.37
N GLU A 8 17.04 2.74 -2.57
CA GLU A 8 17.95 3.20 -1.52
C GLU A 8 18.01 4.72 -1.62
N ILE A 9 17.70 5.40 -0.51
CA ILE A 9 17.55 6.84 -0.46
C ILE A 9 18.39 7.38 0.69
N GLU A 10 19.28 8.31 0.37
CA GLU A 10 19.99 9.13 1.35
C GLU A 10 19.13 10.36 1.68
N VAL A 11 18.85 10.56 2.97
CA VAL A 11 18.04 11.70 3.44
C VAL A 11 18.95 12.90 3.64
N ALA A 12 18.70 13.99 2.90
CA ALA A 12 19.47 15.22 3.03
C ALA A 12 18.88 16.16 4.08
N ASP A 13 17.55 16.32 4.11
CA ASP A 13 16.87 17.21 5.05
C ASP A 13 15.38 16.82 5.25
N ILE A 14 14.74 17.36 6.29
CA ILE A 14 13.35 17.07 6.67
C ILE A 14 12.52 18.35 6.67
N SER A 15 11.46 18.39 5.86
CA SER A 15 10.49 19.49 5.89
C SER A 15 9.40 19.25 6.94
N PHE A 16 9.10 20.28 7.73
CA PHE A 16 7.98 20.30 8.69
C PHE A 16 6.69 20.89 8.10
N LYS A 17 6.72 21.28 6.82
CA LYS A 17 5.57 21.84 6.10
C LYS A 17 5.29 21.03 4.84
N SER A 18 4.04 21.10 4.36
CA SER A 18 3.69 20.54 3.08
C SER A 18 4.39 21.32 1.96
N ILE A 19 5.19 20.62 1.15
CA ILE A 19 5.95 21.18 0.04
C ILE A 19 5.56 20.52 -1.28
N SER A 20 5.92 21.14 -2.40
CA SER A 20 5.65 20.59 -3.72
C SER A 20 6.50 19.35 -3.99
N ALA A 21 6.04 18.50 -4.91
CA ALA A 21 6.79 17.30 -5.31
C ALA A 21 8.15 17.62 -5.97
N LYS A 22 8.33 18.83 -6.52
CA LYS A 22 9.60 19.29 -7.07
C LYS A 22 10.59 19.57 -5.94
N GLU A 23 10.19 20.35 -4.95
CA GLU A 23 11.01 20.69 -3.77
C GLU A 23 11.33 19.44 -2.94
N ALA A 24 10.37 18.51 -2.78
CA ALA A 24 10.60 17.28 -2.04
C ALA A 24 11.72 16.41 -2.63
N ARG A 25 11.97 16.46 -3.95
CA ARG A 25 13.08 15.72 -4.59
C ARG A 25 14.44 16.28 -4.23
N GLU A 26 14.52 17.52 -3.77
CA GLU A 26 15.77 18.16 -3.37
C GLU A 26 16.19 17.72 -1.95
N LEU A 27 15.25 17.18 -1.16
CA LEU A 27 15.49 16.72 0.22
C LEU A 27 16.08 15.32 0.33
N TYR A 28 16.25 14.61 -0.78
CA TYR A 28 16.82 13.27 -0.78
C TYR A 28 17.57 12.97 -2.08
N ARG A 29 18.46 11.98 -2.01
CA ARG A 29 19.19 11.45 -3.17
C ARG A 29 18.87 9.97 -3.32
N GLU A 30 18.50 9.55 -4.54
CA GLU A 30 18.33 8.11 -4.85
C GLU A 30 19.69 7.54 -5.23
N GLU A 31 20.25 6.63 -4.43
CA GLU A 31 21.55 5.99 -4.72
C GLU A 31 21.38 4.77 -5.64
N LYS A 32 20.35 3.95 -5.38
CA LYS A 32 20.05 2.75 -6.17
C LYS A 32 18.57 2.60 -6.44
N GLN A 33 18.28 2.16 -7.65
CA GLN A 33 16.94 1.78 -8.08
C GLN A 33 16.98 0.42 -8.76
N GLU A 34 16.64 -0.61 -8.00
CA GLU A 34 16.68 -1.99 -8.48
C GLU A 34 15.26 -2.54 -8.68
N LYS A 35 15.12 -3.45 -9.66
CA LYS A 35 13.87 -4.19 -9.83
C LYS A 35 13.73 -5.14 -8.63
N LEU A 36 12.52 -5.23 -8.08
CA LEU A 36 12.25 -6.22 -7.05
C LEU A 36 12.51 -7.63 -7.58
N PRO A 37 13.09 -8.53 -6.77
CA PRO A 37 13.21 -9.94 -7.09
C PRO A 37 11.86 -10.54 -7.45
N GLU A 38 11.87 -11.54 -8.34
CA GLU A 38 10.65 -12.19 -8.83
C GLU A 38 9.86 -12.86 -7.71
N GLU A 39 10.55 -13.50 -6.76
CA GLU A 39 9.96 -14.09 -5.55
C GLU A 39 9.13 -13.07 -4.74
N SER A 40 9.67 -11.87 -4.54
CA SER A 40 8.99 -10.78 -3.83
C SER A 40 7.75 -10.29 -4.59
N LEU A 41 7.80 -10.28 -5.92
CA LEU A 41 6.64 -9.93 -6.75
C LEU A 41 5.53 -10.97 -6.62
N ASP A 42 5.89 -12.24 -6.55
CA ASP A 42 4.95 -13.35 -6.41
C ASP A 42 4.31 -13.38 -5.02
N LEU A 43 5.06 -13.06 -3.97
CA LEU A 43 4.50 -12.85 -2.63
C LEU A 43 3.49 -11.69 -2.60
N ILE A 44 3.80 -10.56 -3.25
CA ILE A 44 2.86 -9.42 -3.35
C ILE A 44 1.59 -9.83 -4.12
N ARG A 45 1.72 -10.62 -5.19
CA ARG A 45 0.57 -11.15 -5.94
C ARG A 45 -0.27 -12.10 -5.08
N LEU A 46 0.38 -12.98 -4.32
CA LEU A 46 -0.28 -13.90 -3.41
C LEU A 46 -1.05 -13.17 -2.31
N MET A 47 -0.43 -12.17 -1.66
CA MET A 47 -1.07 -11.34 -0.64
C MET A 47 -2.32 -10.63 -1.17
N LYS A 48 -2.26 -10.09 -2.40
CA LYS A 48 -3.42 -9.44 -3.04
C LYS A 48 -4.56 -10.43 -3.31
N ARG A 49 -4.23 -11.66 -3.69
CA ARG A 49 -5.21 -12.74 -3.87
C ARG A 49 -5.78 -13.23 -2.53
N SER A 50 -4.97 -13.21 -1.47
CA SER A 50 -5.36 -13.65 -0.13
C SER A 50 -6.14 -12.62 0.67
N VAL A 51 -6.47 -11.44 0.10
CA VAL A 51 -7.57 -10.59 0.61
C VAL A 51 -8.91 -11.26 0.29
N ILE A 52 -9.03 -12.52 0.68
CA ILE A 52 -10.28 -13.24 0.75
C ILE A 52 -10.98 -12.62 1.96
N LYS A 53 -12.12 -11.95 1.73
CA LYS A 53 -13.02 -11.59 2.81
C LYS A 53 -13.35 -12.89 3.54
N TYR A 54 -12.87 -13.05 4.78
CA TYR A 54 -13.23 -14.20 5.59
C TYR A 54 -14.76 -14.28 5.65
N PRO A 55 -15.37 -15.39 5.21
CA PRO A 55 -16.83 -15.50 5.05
C PRO A 55 -17.59 -15.34 6.38
N GLY A 56 -16.90 -15.49 7.51
CA GLY A 56 -17.49 -15.34 8.85
C GLY A 56 -17.57 -13.91 9.39
N ARG A 57 -16.95 -12.90 8.75
CA ARG A 57 -16.99 -11.51 9.23
C ARG A 57 -17.75 -10.61 8.26
N PRO A 58 -19.05 -10.35 8.49
CA PRO A 58 -19.82 -9.42 7.70
C PRO A 58 -19.24 -8.00 7.78
N THR A 59 -19.17 -7.33 6.64
CA THR A 59 -18.98 -5.88 6.58
C THR A 59 -20.16 -5.15 7.24
N LYS A 60 -20.00 -3.86 7.59
CA LYS A 60 -21.09 -3.04 8.17
C LYS A 60 -22.36 -3.03 7.31
N LYS A 61 -22.23 -3.15 5.98
CA LYS A 61 -23.37 -3.23 5.06
C LYS A 61 -24.03 -4.61 5.11
N GLU A 62 -23.25 -5.68 5.05
CA GLU A 62 -23.75 -7.06 5.17
C GLU A 62 -24.41 -7.30 6.53
N ARG A 63 -23.82 -6.83 7.63
CA ARG A 63 -24.42 -6.91 8.99
C ARG A 63 -25.77 -6.22 9.07
N ARG A 64 -25.90 -5.00 8.51
CA ARG A 64 -27.18 -4.27 8.49
C ARG A 64 -28.25 -5.01 7.69
N ASN A 65 -27.85 -5.64 6.58
CA ASN A 65 -28.78 -6.44 5.77
C ASN A 65 -29.24 -7.71 6.50
N LEU A 66 -28.32 -8.38 7.19
CA LEU A 66 -28.63 -9.54 8.04
C LEU A 66 -29.58 -9.17 9.19
N MET A 67 -29.38 -8.00 9.84
CA MET A 67 -30.31 -7.52 10.88
C MET A 67 -31.72 -7.27 10.33
N ARG A 68 -31.82 -6.62 9.16
CA ARG A 68 -33.10 -6.38 8.49
C ARG A 68 -33.83 -7.68 8.12
N ILE A 69 -33.10 -8.67 7.59
CA ILE A 69 -33.66 -9.99 7.27
C ILE A 69 -34.11 -10.71 8.55
N ARG A 70 -33.38 -10.56 9.66
CA ARG A 70 -33.71 -11.16 10.96
C ARG A 70 -34.86 -10.43 11.69
N GLY A 71 -35.37 -9.32 11.14
CA GLY A 71 -36.51 -8.58 11.70
C GLY A 71 -36.18 -7.64 12.86
N TYR A 72 -34.91 -7.23 13.00
CA TYR A 72 -34.47 -6.16 13.92
C TYR A 72 -34.24 -4.84 13.17
#